data_AF-A0A525KI28-F1
#
_entry.id   AF-A0A525KI28-F1
#
_cell.length_a   1.000
_cell.length_b   1.000
_cell.length_c   1.000
_cell.angle_alpha   90.00
_cell.angle_beta   90.00
_cell.angle_gamma   90.00
#
_symmetry.space_group_name_H-M   'P 1'
#
loop_
_entity.id
_entity.type
_entity.pdbx_description
1 polymer ?
#
loop_
_entity_poly.entity_id
_entity_poly.type
_entity_poly.pdbx_seq_one_letter_code
_entity_poly.pdbx_strand_id
1 'polypeptide(L)'
;KDRVYNTATVSFSDKITELYGKPGAPQRGNIRSYLEAYDPVAQKEVWRAPDKDYGPHGVMATASDLVFSGDWSGNFNAYDARTGAKLWSAPTQADVVAAPSTYTIGGEQYVALLVGARGLPAGQARTNPLSANNSRLLVYKLNASVALPSTPVAGAVPGKVLDPPLLTGTNEQVIDGEGAYGRFCAGCHGAGGVADKSIPDLRYSPALQKLTNWNSIVLDGARADKGMVSFKKVLAEGQAEAIYHYIVSQANKAKAAQQASAKK
;
A
#
# COMPACT_ATOMS: atom_id res chain seq x y z
N LYS A 1 -8.77 -11.37 -26.63
CA LYS A 1 -9.69 -10.21 -26.52
C LYS A 1 -9.72 -9.88 -25.05
N ASP A 2 -8.69 -9.18 -24.58
CA ASP A 2 -8.39 -9.12 -23.16
C ASP A 2 -8.90 -7.78 -22.66
N ARG A 3 -10.19 -7.75 -22.33
CA ARG A 3 -10.80 -6.59 -21.68
C ARG A 3 -10.45 -6.66 -20.20
N VAL A 4 -9.53 -5.81 -19.76
CA VAL A 4 -9.29 -5.55 -18.34
C VAL A 4 -10.02 -4.26 -18.01
N TYR A 5 -11.00 -4.35 -17.10
CA TYR A 5 -11.78 -3.19 -16.66
C TYR A 5 -11.04 -2.45 -15.54
N ASN A 6 -11.09 -1.11 -15.63
CA ASN A 6 -10.45 -0.17 -14.71
C ASN A 6 -11.20 -0.05 -13.37
N THR A 7 -10.41 0.23 -12.33
CA THR A 7 -10.70 0.86 -11.02
C THR A 7 -12.13 0.83 -10.49
N ALA A 8 -12.38 -0.06 -9.55
CA ALA A 8 -13.01 0.24 -8.26
C ALA A 8 -13.15 -1.06 -7.49
N THR A 9 -12.73 -1.04 -6.22
CA THR A 9 -13.24 -1.89 -5.13
C THR A 9 -13.59 -3.33 -5.50
N VAL A 10 -12.78 -4.30 -5.08
CA VAL A 10 -13.19 -5.71 -5.01
C VAL A 10 -14.51 -5.81 -4.25
N SER A 11 -15.61 -5.79 -4.98
CA SER A 11 -16.94 -6.03 -4.46
C SER A 11 -17.09 -7.55 -4.37
N PHE A 12 -17.30 -8.03 -3.15
CA PHE A 12 -17.55 -9.44 -2.82
C PHE A 12 -18.97 -9.85 -3.24
N SER A 13 -19.36 -9.63 -4.50
CA SER A 13 -20.61 -10.18 -5.01
C SER A 13 -20.38 -11.58 -5.57
N ASP A 14 -21.30 -12.50 -5.31
CA ASP A 14 -21.26 -13.87 -5.83
C ASP A 14 -21.14 -13.89 -7.36
N LYS A 15 -21.74 -12.90 -8.03
CA LYS A 15 -21.65 -12.71 -9.49
C LYS A 15 -20.23 -12.41 -9.98
N ILE A 16 -19.44 -11.64 -9.22
CA ILE A 16 -18.04 -11.37 -9.55
C ILE A 16 -17.20 -12.64 -9.33
N THR A 17 -17.46 -13.38 -8.26
CA THR A 17 -16.79 -14.67 -7.99
C THR A 17 -17.05 -15.70 -9.09
N GLU A 18 -18.29 -15.77 -9.58
CA GLU A 18 -18.68 -16.66 -10.70
C GLU A 18 -17.94 -16.31 -12.01
N LEU A 19 -17.71 -15.01 -12.29
CA LEU A 19 -16.97 -14.58 -13.48
C LEU A 19 -15.52 -15.09 -13.49
N TYR A 20 -14.88 -15.21 -12.33
CA TYR A 20 -13.52 -15.75 -12.20
C TYR A 20 -13.45 -17.28 -12.32
N GLY A 21 -14.58 -17.99 -12.19
CA GLY A 21 -14.65 -19.45 -12.31
C GLY A 21 -14.82 -19.98 -13.74
N LYS A 22 -14.99 -19.09 -14.73
CA LYS A 22 -15.26 -19.50 -16.13
C LYS A 22 -13.98 -19.96 -16.86
N PRO A 23 -14.06 -20.97 -17.75
CA PRO A 23 -12.93 -21.34 -18.60
C PRO A 23 -12.40 -20.15 -19.40
N GLY A 24 -11.09 -19.86 -19.27
CA GLY A 24 -10.45 -18.69 -19.89
C GLY A 24 -10.48 -17.41 -19.05
N ALA A 25 -11.04 -17.43 -17.83
CA ALA A 25 -10.92 -16.32 -16.90
C ALA A 25 -9.45 -16.10 -16.47
N PRO A 26 -9.00 -14.84 -16.29
CA PRO A 26 -7.65 -14.56 -15.83
C PRO A 26 -7.41 -15.15 -14.44
N GLN A 27 -6.29 -15.84 -14.28
CA GLN A 27 -5.85 -16.43 -13.01
C GLN A 27 -5.80 -15.35 -11.91
N ARG A 28 -6.45 -15.62 -10.76
CA ARG A 28 -6.31 -14.75 -9.58
C ARG A 28 -4.83 -14.66 -9.21
N GLY A 29 -4.31 -13.43 -9.09
CA GLY A 29 -2.95 -13.17 -8.60
C GLY A 29 -1.94 -12.69 -9.65
N ASN A 30 -2.22 -12.80 -10.96
CA ASN A 30 -1.38 -12.17 -11.99
C ASN A 30 -1.91 -10.77 -12.34
N ILE A 31 -1.89 -9.88 -11.34
CA ILE A 31 -2.41 -8.52 -11.50
C ILE A 31 -1.31 -7.64 -12.09
N ARG A 32 -1.57 -7.07 -13.26
CA ARG A 32 -0.68 -6.10 -13.92
C ARG A 32 -1.35 -4.74 -13.91
N SER A 33 -0.55 -3.70 -13.73
CA SER A 33 -0.97 -2.30 -13.88
C SER A 33 -0.27 -1.70 -15.10
N TYR A 34 -0.94 -0.75 -15.75
CA TYR A 34 -0.40 -0.02 -16.89
C TYR A 34 -1.15 1.31 -17.04
N LEU A 35 -0.48 2.29 -17.66
CA LEU A 35 -1.11 3.48 -18.20
C LEU A 35 -1.65 3.18 -19.60
N GLU A 36 -2.93 3.43 -19.83
CA GLU A 36 -3.61 3.15 -21.10
C GLU A 36 -4.09 4.45 -21.75
N ALA A 37 -3.82 4.62 -23.04
CA ALA A 37 -4.57 5.55 -23.88
C ALA A 37 -5.64 4.79 -24.63
N TYR A 38 -6.88 5.22 -24.41
CA TYR A 38 -8.07 4.62 -25.01
C TYR A 38 -8.76 5.66 -25.90
N ASP A 39 -9.08 5.28 -27.12
CA ASP A 39 -9.92 6.07 -28.02
C ASP A 39 -11.39 5.75 -27.72
N PRO A 40 -12.16 6.68 -27.11
CA PRO A 40 -13.55 6.42 -26.76
C PRO A 40 -14.48 6.39 -27.98
N VAL A 41 -14.08 7.01 -29.10
CA VAL A 41 -14.87 7.06 -30.35
C VAL A 41 -14.71 5.76 -31.11
N ALA A 42 -13.47 5.33 -31.34
CA ALA A 42 -13.17 4.06 -32.00
C ALA A 42 -13.28 2.85 -31.07
N GLN A 43 -13.47 3.07 -29.76
CA GLN A 43 -13.56 2.05 -28.71
C GLN A 43 -12.38 1.06 -28.70
N LYS A 44 -11.16 1.59 -28.84
CA LYS A 44 -9.95 0.78 -28.94
C LYS A 44 -8.81 1.37 -28.13
N GLU A 45 -7.93 0.49 -27.63
CA GLU A 45 -6.64 0.89 -27.10
C GLU A 45 -5.80 1.51 -28.23
N VAL A 46 -5.20 2.66 -27.96
CA VAL A 46 -4.24 3.33 -28.86
C VAL A 46 -2.84 2.87 -28.51
N TRP A 47 -2.47 2.93 -27.23
CA TRP A 47 -1.21 2.46 -26.70
C TRP A 47 -1.36 2.12 -25.21
N ARG A 48 -0.37 1.39 -24.67
CA ARG A 48 -0.24 1.13 -23.24
C ARG A 48 1.23 1.19 -22.80
N ALA A 49 1.46 1.69 -21.59
CA ALA A 49 2.77 1.69 -20.95
C ALA A 49 2.69 0.86 -19.65
N PRO A 50 3.42 -0.27 -19.54
CA PRO A 50 3.33 -1.14 -18.38
C PRO A 50 3.97 -0.52 -17.13
N ASP A 51 3.33 -0.73 -15.98
CA ASP A 51 3.92 -0.42 -14.68
C ASP A 51 4.80 -1.58 -14.21
N LYS A 52 5.88 -1.27 -13.49
CA LYS A 52 6.70 -2.29 -12.84
C LYS A 52 5.97 -2.91 -11.64
N ASP A 53 5.35 -2.05 -10.84
CA ASP A 53 4.63 -2.43 -9.62
C ASP A 53 3.13 -2.15 -9.79
N TYR A 54 2.30 -3.03 -9.22
CA TYR A 54 0.85 -2.87 -9.29
C TYR A 54 0.35 -1.76 -8.37
N GLY A 55 -0.50 -0.88 -8.90
CA GLY A 55 -1.37 -0.04 -8.10
C GLY A 55 -1.96 1.14 -8.87
N PRO A 56 -3.05 1.75 -8.38
CA PRO A 56 -3.68 2.89 -9.03
C PRO A 56 -2.81 4.15 -8.95
N HIS A 57 -2.75 4.92 -10.03
CA HIS A 57 -2.09 6.22 -10.09
C HIS A 57 -2.89 7.21 -10.93
N GLY A 58 -2.76 8.49 -10.59
CA GLY A 58 -3.48 9.56 -11.27
C GLY A 58 -2.68 10.12 -12.45
N VAL A 59 -3.40 10.59 -13.46
CA VAL A 59 -2.86 11.04 -14.74
C VAL A 59 -3.24 12.49 -15.03
N MET A 60 -2.37 13.24 -15.71
CA MET A 60 -2.65 14.57 -16.28
C MET A 60 -2.13 14.64 -17.71
N ALA A 61 -2.95 15.09 -18.65
CA ALA A 61 -2.51 15.40 -20.01
C ALA A 61 -2.39 16.92 -20.20
N THR A 62 -1.49 17.36 -21.08
CA THR A 62 -1.33 18.78 -21.47
C THR A 62 -1.59 18.99 -22.96
N ALA A 63 -1.81 20.24 -23.35
CA ALA A 63 -2.00 20.62 -24.75
C ALA A 63 -0.74 20.45 -25.62
N SER A 64 0.41 20.18 -25.01
CA SER A 64 1.71 19.99 -25.68
C SER A 64 2.03 18.52 -25.94
N ASP A 65 1.00 17.66 -26.05
CA ASP A 65 1.13 16.22 -26.24
C ASP A 65 1.96 15.50 -25.17
N LEU A 66 1.88 15.95 -23.92
CA LEU A 66 2.51 15.27 -22.78
C LEU A 66 1.47 14.68 -21.85
N VAL A 67 1.75 13.47 -21.35
CA VAL A 67 1.01 12.83 -20.26
C VAL A 67 1.95 12.65 -19.08
N PHE A 68 1.54 13.14 -17.91
CA PHE A 68 2.27 12.99 -16.66
C PHE A 68 1.55 11.99 -15.75
N SER A 69 2.29 11.05 -15.17
CA SER A 69 1.78 10.13 -14.15
C SER A 69 2.88 9.71 -13.19
N GLY A 70 2.51 9.46 -11.93
CA GLY A 70 3.39 8.78 -10.99
C GLY A 70 3.24 7.26 -11.05
N ASP A 71 4.06 6.53 -10.30
CA ASP A 71 3.95 5.08 -10.18
C ASP A 71 4.22 4.56 -8.75
N TRP A 72 3.96 3.27 -8.55
CA TRP A 72 4.20 2.51 -7.31
C TRP A 72 5.64 2.00 -7.18
N SER A 73 6.52 2.45 -8.08
CA SER A 73 7.97 2.23 -7.98
C SER A 73 8.69 3.49 -7.48
N GLY A 74 7.95 4.55 -7.15
CA GLY A 74 8.49 5.78 -6.62
C GLY A 74 9.05 6.71 -7.69
N ASN A 75 8.44 6.76 -8.88
CA ASN A 75 8.81 7.69 -9.94
C ASN A 75 7.64 8.59 -10.34
N PHE A 76 8.00 9.77 -10.85
CA PHE A 76 7.12 10.64 -11.61
C PHE A 76 7.61 10.68 -13.05
N ASN A 77 6.73 10.33 -13.97
CA ASN A 77 7.06 10.08 -15.37
C ASN A 77 6.31 11.05 -16.29
N ALA A 78 6.93 11.39 -17.42
CA ALA A 78 6.28 12.06 -18.53
C ALA A 78 6.36 11.18 -19.78
N TYR A 79 5.26 11.10 -20.51
CA TYR A 79 5.09 10.27 -21.70
C TYR A 79 4.64 11.15 -22.87
N ASP A 80 5.04 10.76 -24.08
CA ASP A 80 4.45 11.25 -25.31
C ASP A 80 2.99 10.78 -25.39
N ALA A 81 2.05 11.72 -25.50
CA ALA A 81 0.62 11.43 -25.45
C ALA A 81 0.12 10.60 -26.66
N ARG A 82 0.84 10.63 -27.78
CA ARG A 82 0.43 9.97 -29.02
C ARG A 82 0.91 8.52 -29.10
N THR A 83 2.07 8.25 -28.52
CA THR A 83 2.78 6.97 -28.66
C THR A 83 2.90 6.19 -27.35
N GLY A 84 2.76 6.85 -26.20
CA GLY A 84 3.02 6.25 -24.89
C GLY A 84 4.51 6.09 -24.59
N ALA A 85 5.41 6.65 -25.41
CA ALA A 85 6.84 6.60 -25.17
C ALA A 85 7.19 7.41 -23.92
N LYS A 86 7.92 6.81 -22.97
CA LYS A 86 8.42 7.52 -21.79
C LYS A 86 9.53 8.49 -22.20
N LEU A 87 9.30 9.78 -21.98
CA LEU A 87 10.22 10.86 -22.35
C LEU A 87 11.09 11.31 -21.18
N TRP A 88 10.56 11.20 -19.96
CA TRP A 88 11.23 11.67 -18.76
C TRP A 88 10.77 10.90 -17.52
N SER A 89 11.65 10.83 -16.52
CA SER A 89 11.36 10.23 -15.23
C SER A 89 12.22 10.87 -14.13
N ALA A 90 11.65 11.07 -12.96
CA ALA A 90 12.39 11.48 -11.76
C ALA A 90 11.91 10.72 -10.52
N PRO A 91 12.81 10.42 -9.56
CA PRO A 91 12.43 9.75 -8.33
C PRO A 91 11.57 10.67 -7.47
N THR A 92 10.59 10.09 -6.80
CA THR A 92 9.72 10.75 -5.82
C THR A 92 10.02 10.33 -4.38
N GLN A 93 10.79 9.23 -4.21
CA GLN A 93 11.09 8.55 -2.94
C GLN A 93 9.87 7.99 -2.20
N ALA A 94 8.73 7.90 -2.87
CA ALA A 94 7.49 7.36 -2.32
C ALA A 94 6.51 7.00 -3.43
N ASP A 95 5.66 6.01 -3.17
CA ASP A 95 4.61 5.61 -4.10
C ASP A 95 3.67 6.78 -4.39
N VAL A 96 3.17 6.86 -5.62
CA VAL A 96 2.32 7.95 -6.10
C VAL A 96 0.96 7.42 -6.52
N VAL A 97 -0.08 7.97 -5.91
CA VAL A 97 -1.48 7.66 -6.24
C VAL A 97 -2.22 8.89 -6.77
N ALA A 98 -1.86 10.08 -6.29
CA ALA A 98 -2.53 11.32 -6.67
C ALA A 98 -2.27 11.69 -8.14
N ALA A 99 -3.25 12.34 -8.76
CA ALA A 99 -3.04 12.96 -10.06
C ALA A 99 -2.17 14.22 -9.92
N PRO A 100 -1.24 14.46 -10.87
CA PRO A 100 -0.50 15.70 -10.94
C PRO A 100 -1.40 16.87 -11.39
N SER A 101 -0.94 18.09 -11.15
CA SER A 101 -1.56 19.34 -11.60
C SER A 101 -0.49 20.25 -12.22
N THR A 102 -0.89 21.20 -13.06
CA THR A 102 0.03 22.20 -13.64
C THR A 102 -0.54 23.59 -13.53
N TYR A 103 0.32 24.58 -13.32
CA TYR A 103 -0.03 25.99 -13.18
C TYR A 103 1.13 26.89 -13.63
N THR A 104 0.89 28.20 -13.71
CA THR A 104 1.92 29.18 -14.05
C THR A 104 2.10 30.22 -12.94
N ILE A 105 3.35 30.65 -12.72
CA ILE A 105 3.69 31.78 -11.85
C ILE A 105 4.71 32.64 -12.59
N GLY A 106 4.42 33.93 -12.78
CA GLY A 106 5.34 34.85 -13.45
C GLY A 106 5.73 34.43 -14.88
N GLY A 107 4.84 33.75 -15.60
CA GLY A 107 5.11 33.23 -16.95
C GLY A 107 5.87 31.91 -17.01
N GLU A 108 6.35 31.38 -15.88
CA GLU A 108 6.96 30.04 -15.82
C GLU A 108 5.90 28.98 -15.50
N GLN A 109 5.95 27.85 -16.20
CA GLN A 109 5.08 26.69 -15.94
C GLN A 109 5.68 25.76 -14.88
N TYR A 110 4.81 25.29 -13.99
CA TYR A 110 5.10 24.35 -12.91
C TYR A 110 4.20 23.12 -13.02
N VAL A 111 4.71 21.98 -12.60
CA VAL A 111 3.95 20.74 -12.43
C VAL A 111 4.05 20.30 -10.98
N ALA A 112 2.93 20.18 -10.29
CA ALA A 112 2.86 19.81 -8.88
C ALA A 112 2.24 18.44 -8.69
N LEU A 113 2.79 17.67 -7.74
CA LEU A 113 2.37 16.32 -7.43
C LEU A 113 2.38 16.10 -5.91
N LEU A 114 1.26 15.63 -5.37
CA LEU A 114 1.20 15.10 -4.02
C LEU A 114 1.75 13.68 -4.02
N VAL A 115 2.87 13.48 -3.33
CA VAL A 115 3.55 12.20 -3.25
C VAL A 115 3.30 11.58 -1.88
N GLY A 116 3.07 10.26 -1.86
CA GLY A 116 2.82 9.47 -0.68
C GLY A 116 1.61 8.56 -0.85
N ALA A 117 1.81 7.28 -0.56
CA ALA A 117 0.75 6.28 -0.50
C ALA A 117 0.85 5.46 0.78
N ARG A 118 0.26 4.26 0.78
CA ARG A 118 0.39 3.28 1.85
C ARG A 118 1.73 2.55 1.77
N GLY A 119 2.78 3.19 2.30
CA GLY A 119 4.11 2.62 2.41
C GLY A 119 5.16 3.34 1.56
N LEU A 120 6.28 2.65 1.36
CA LEU A 120 7.41 3.10 0.56
C LEU A 120 7.74 2.05 -0.49
N PRO A 121 8.24 2.47 -1.67
CA PRO A 121 8.74 1.56 -2.70
C PRO A 121 9.74 0.55 -2.14
N ALA A 122 9.85 -0.60 -2.79
CA ALA A 122 10.83 -1.61 -2.41
C ALA A 122 12.25 -1.01 -2.38
N GLY A 123 12.99 -1.22 -1.28
CA GLY A 123 14.34 -0.67 -1.10
C GLY A 123 14.40 0.82 -0.74
N GLN A 124 13.29 1.56 -0.78
CA GLN A 124 13.29 2.99 -0.45
C GLN A 124 13.37 3.22 1.06
N ALA A 125 14.37 3.99 1.48
CA ALA A 125 14.52 4.45 2.85
C ALA A 125 13.62 5.66 3.15
N ARG A 126 13.21 5.78 4.41
CA ARG A 126 12.51 6.99 4.90
C ARG A 126 13.50 8.13 5.03
N THR A 127 13.22 9.24 4.36
CA THR A 127 14.02 10.49 4.35
C THR A 127 13.25 11.68 4.92
N ASN A 128 11.94 11.55 5.17
CA ASN A 128 11.13 12.57 5.84
C ASN A 128 10.89 12.21 7.33
N PRO A 129 11.37 13.03 8.30
CA PRO A 129 11.19 12.75 9.73
C PRO A 129 9.72 12.81 10.17
N LEU A 130 8.90 13.61 9.48
CA LEU A 130 7.49 13.85 9.80
C LEU A 130 6.53 12.89 9.08
N SER A 131 7.03 12.02 8.20
CA SER A 131 6.19 11.12 7.41
C SER A 131 6.78 9.71 7.35
N ALA A 132 5.97 8.72 7.72
CA ALA A 132 6.31 7.30 7.55
C ALA A 132 6.53 6.91 6.07
N ASN A 133 5.80 7.56 5.14
CA ASN A 133 5.78 7.22 3.72
C ASN A 133 6.44 8.29 2.84
N ASN A 134 7.40 9.05 3.39
CA ASN A 134 8.06 10.14 2.65
C ASN A 134 7.12 11.19 2.02
N SER A 135 5.88 11.32 2.51
CA SER A 135 4.86 12.22 1.98
C SER A 135 5.34 13.66 1.87
N ARG A 136 5.04 14.29 0.72
CA ARG A 136 5.48 15.65 0.37
C ARG A 136 4.72 16.19 -0.85
N LEU A 137 4.71 17.51 -1.01
CA LEU A 137 4.39 18.16 -2.28
C LEU A 137 5.69 18.28 -3.09
N LEU A 138 5.73 17.68 -4.29
CA LEU A 138 6.81 17.90 -5.25
C LEU A 138 6.35 18.86 -6.32
N VAL A 139 7.18 19.85 -6.63
CA VAL A 139 6.93 20.83 -7.69
C VAL A 139 8.12 20.82 -8.63
N TYR A 140 7.84 20.62 -9.92
CA TYR A 140 8.81 20.53 -11.00
C TYR A 140 8.66 21.76 -11.91
N LYS A 141 9.78 22.24 -12.43
CA LYS A 141 9.83 23.19 -13.55
C LYS A 141 11.05 22.91 -14.42
N LEU A 142 11.09 23.47 -15.62
CA LEU A 142 12.25 23.36 -16.50
C LEU A 142 13.50 23.94 -15.83
N ASN A 143 14.64 23.28 -16.04
CA ASN A 143 15.97 23.68 -15.54
C ASN A 143 16.10 23.79 -14.01
N ALA A 144 15.15 23.25 -13.24
CA ALA A 144 15.31 23.14 -11.80
C ALA A 144 16.39 22.10 -11.44
N SER A 145 17.20 22.40 -10.42
CA SER A 145 18.31 21.57 -9.96
C SER A 145 18.19 21.13 -8.50
N VAL A 146 17.03 21.33 -7.88
CA VAL A 146 16.79 20.95 -6.47
C VAL A 146 16.76 19.42 -6.35
N ALA A 147 17.56 18.89 -5.44
CA ALA A 147 17.62 17.46 -5.15
C ALA A 147 16.73 17.08 -3.95
N LEU A 148 16.19 15.86 -3.98
CA LEU A 148 15.46 15.30 -2.82
C LEU A 148 16.44 14.96 -1.68
N PRO A 149 15.98 15.00 -0.41
CA PRO A 149 16.80 14.59 0.73
C PRO A 149 17.27 13.13 0.58
N SER A 150 18.57 12.88 0.76
CA SER A 150 19.16 11.54 0.63
C SER A 150 19.44 10.86 1.96
N THR A 151 19.54 11.62 3.05
CA THR A 151 19.85 11.08 4.39
C THR A 151 18.65 10.32 4.97
N PRO A 152 18.79 9.03 5.30
CA PRO A 152 17.75 8.28 5.99
C PRO A 152 17.50 8.82 7.40
N VAL A 153 16.24 8.82 7.84
CA VAL A 153 15.89 9.18 9.22
C VAL A 153 16.19 8.02 10.17
N ALA A 154 16.77 8.32 11.33
CA ALA A 154 17.03 7.35 12.39
C ALA A 154 15.77 6.51 12.73
N GLY A 155 15.95 5.20 12.92
CA GLY A 155 14.87 4.24 13.12
C GLY A 155 14.23 3.67 11.85
N ALA A 156 14.67 4.09 10.65
CA ALA A 156 14.29 3.46 9.37
C ALA A 156 15.07 2.16 9.07
N VAL A 157 15.74 1.59 10.07
CA VAL A 157 16.74 0.54 9.90
C VAL A 157 16.07 -0.84 9.80
N PRO A 158 16.41 -1.67 8.79
CA PRO A 158 16.09 -3.09 8.77
C PRO A 158 16.65 -3.79 10.01
N GLY A 159 15.89 -4.71 10.62
CA GLY A 159 16.35 -5.47 11.78
C GLY A 159 15.46 -5.40 13.02
N LYS A 160 14.17 -5.04 12.88
CA LYS A 160 13.22 -5.29 13.98
C LYS A 160 13.26 -6.79 14.32
N VAL A 161 13.61 -7.08 15.57
CA VAL A 161 13.61 -8.44 16.12
C VAL A 161 12.17 -8.77 16.50
N LEU A 162 11.67 -9.90 16.02
CA LEU A 162 10.38 -10.43 16.49
C LEU A 162 10.56 -10.97 17.91
N ASP A 163 9.79 -10.40 18.84
CA ASP A 163 9.73 -10.87 20.22
C ASP A 163 8.29 -11.07 20.69
N PRO A 164 7.53 -12.00 20.09
CA PRO A 164 6.20 -12.34 20.56
C PRO A 164 6.28 -13.15 21.85
N PRO A 165 5.24 -13.09 22.70
CA PRO A 165 5.10 -14.02 23.81
C PRO A 165 4.90 -15.45 23.29
N LEU A 166 5.01 -16.42 24.20
CA LEU A 166 4.57 -17.78 23.93
C LEU A 166 3.07 -17.79 23.63
N LEU A 167 2.68 -18.58 22.63
CA LEU A 167 1.27 -18.83 22.35
C LEU A 167 0.67 -19.68 23.47
N THR A 168 -0.33 -19.15 24.16
CA THR A 168 -1.05 -19.84 25.23
C THR A 168 -2.49 -20.20 24.86
N GLY A 169 -3.01 -19.66 23.75
CA GLY A 169 -4.36 -19.98 23.26
C GLY A 169 -4.43 -21.35 22.57
N THR A 170 -5.64 -21.90 22.51
CA THR A 170 -5.92 -23.17 21.82
C THR A 170 -5.94 -23.01 20.30
N ASN A 171 -5.92 -24.12 19.57
CA ASN A 171 -6.03 -24.09 18.11
C ASN A 171 -7.37 -23.51 17.64
N GLU A 172 -8.44 -23.78 18.37
CA GLU A 172 -9.78 -23.25 18.11
C GLU A 172 -9.77 -21.73 18.27
N GLN A 173 -9.18 -21.20 19.35
CA GLN A 173 -9.04 -19.75 19.54
C GLN A 173 -8.21 -19.09 18.42
N VAL A 174 -7.17 -19.77 17.93
CA VAL A 174 -6.36 -19.26 16.80
C VAL A 174 -7.16 -19.25 15.50
N ILE A 175 -7.97 -20.28 15.23
CA ILE A 175 -8.80 -20.38 14.03
C ILE A 175 -9.94 -19.36 14.06
N ASP A 176 -10.65 -19.24 15.19
CA ASP A 176 -11.69 -18.23 15.37
C ASP A 176 -11.10 -16.82 15.26
N GLY A 177 -9.90 -16.64 15.82
CA GLY A 177 -9.11 -15.42 15.73
C GLY A 177 -8.74 -15.05 14.29
N GLU A 178 -8.39 -16.03 13.46
CA GLU A 178 -8.09 -15.82 12.04
C GLU A 178 -9.31 -15.27 11.29
N GLY A 179 -10.48 -15.88 11.48
CA GLY A 179 -11.73 -15.45 10.85
C GLY A 179 -12.11 -14.02 11.26
N ALA A 180 -12.06 -13.74 12.57
CA ALA A 180 -12.35 -12.41 13.09
C ALA A 180 -11.32 -11.37 12.63
N TYR A 181 -10.03 -11.71 12.61
CA TYR A 181 -8.95 -10.84 12.14
C TYR A 181 -9.13 -10.48 10.66
N GLY A 182 -9.42 -11.48 9.81
CA GLY A 182 -9.67 -11.29 8.38
C GLY A 182 -10.81 -10.31 8.13
N ARG A 183 -11.87 -10.38 8.95
CA ARG A 183 -13.05 -9.52 8.83
C ARG A 183 -12.80 -8.09 9.31
N PHE A 184 -12.12 -7.91 10.45
CA PHE A 184 -12.09 -6.61 11.14
C PHE A 184 -10.76 -5.88 11.06
N CYS A 185 -9.64 -6.58 10.83
CA CYS A 185 -8.31 -6.03 11.04
C CYS A 185 -7.46 -6.03 9.75
N ALA A 186 -7.60 -7.06 8.91
CA ALA A 186 -6.73 -7.28 7.75
C ALA A 186 -6.77 -6.14 6.72
N GLY A 187 -7.87 -5.39 6.62
CA GLY A 187 -7.98 -4.23 5.73
C GLY A 187 -7.01 -3.09 6.03
N CYS A 188 -6.54 -2.97 7.29
CA CYS A 188 -5.57 -1.97 7.70
C CYS A 188 -4.21 -2.58 8.04
N HIS A 189 -4.20 -3.72 8.75
CA HIS A 189 -2.99 -4.36 9.24
C HIS A 189 -2.45 -5.46 8.32
N GLY A 190 -3.04 -5.63 7.13
CA GLY A 190 -2.66 -6.64 6.14
C GLY A 190 -2.96 -8.07 6.56
N ALA A 191 -2.80 -9.01 5.64
CA ALA A 191 -3.02 -10.43 5.91
C ALA A 191 -2.03 -10.94 6.99
N GLY A 192 -2.50 -11.72 7.97
CA GLY A 192 -1.65 -12.28 9.02
C GLY A 192 -0.92 -11.27 9.91
N GLY A 193 -1.36 -10.01 9.95
CA GLY A 193 -0.69 -8.93 10.71
C GLY A 193 0.42 -8.21 9.93
N VAL A 194 0.67 -8.58 8.67
CA VAL A 194 1.72 -8.01 7.83
C VAL A 194 1.22 -6.75 7.14
N ALA A 195 1.36 -5.61 7.83
CA ALA A 195 0.91 -4.33 7.31
C ALA A 195 1.87 -3.78 6.24
N ASP A 196 1.33 -2.98 5.32
CA ASP A 196 2.15 -2.04 4.57
C ASP A 196 2.72 -0.99 5.55
N LYS A 197 3.91 -0.47 5.28
CA LYS A 197 4.73 0.32 6.23
C LYS A 197 4.04 1.60 6.78
N SER A 198 2.85 1.94 6.29
CA SER A 198 2.03 3.07 6.73
C SER A 198 1.19 2.80 7.98
N ILE A 199 0.87 1.53 8.25
CA ILE A 199 0.13 1.07 9.43
C ILE A 199 1.04 0.10 10.22
N PRO A 200 0.95 0.02 11.56
CA PRO A 200 1.80 -0.90 12.32
C PRO A 200 1.60 -2.38 11.93
N ASP A 201 2.69 -3.07 11.61
CA ASP A 201 2.73 -4.53 11.54
C ASP A 201 2.54 -5.09 12.95
N LEU A 202 1.44 -5.81 13.16
CA LEU A 202 0.99 -6.22 14.48
C LEU A 202 1.90 -7.27 15.10
N ARG A 203 2.68 -8.00 14.30
CA ARG A 203 3.59 -9.05 14.78
C ARG A 203 4.74 -8.46 15.60
N TYR A 204 5.04 -7.18 15.39
CA TYR A 204 6.05 -6.43 16.14
C TYR A 204 5.45 -5.57 17.27
N SER A 205 4.15 -5.69 17.52
CA SER A 205 3.47 -4.81 18.48
C SER A 205 3.87 -5.15 19.92
N PRO A 206 4.32 -4.16 20.72
CA PRO A 206 4.51 -4.34 22.16
C PRO A 206 3.22 -4.70 22.90
N ALA A 207 2.06 -4.43 22.30
CA ALA A 207 0.77 -4.81 22.87
C ALA A 207 0.59 -6.34 22.95
N LEU A 208 1.37 -7.13 22.21
CA LEU A 208 1.33 -8.58 22.30
C LEU A 208 1.81 -9.10 23.67
N GLN A 209 2.61 -8.32 24.41
CA GLN A 209 3.19 -8.77 25.68
C GLN A 209 2.17 -9.05 26.78
N LYS A 210 0.99 -8.40 26.74
CA LYS A 210 -0.08 -8.59 27.72
C LYS A 210 -1.43 -8.42 27.05
N LEU A 211 -2.36 -9.35 27.29
CA LEU A 211 -3.72 -9.28 26.76
C LEU A 211 -4.45 -7.99 27.19
N THR A 212 -4.17 -7.45 28.38
CA THR A 212 -4.73 -6.17 28.83
C THR A 212 -4.26 -4.99 27.97
N ASN A 213 -2.99 -4.97 27.54
CA ASN A 213 -2.49 -3.96 26.61
C ASN A 213 -3.20 -4.06 25.25
N TRP A 214 -3.38 -5.28 24.74
CA TRP A 214 -4.14 -5.53 23.53
C TRP A 214 -5.59 -5.03 23.64
N ASN A 215 -6.31 -5.41 24.71
CA ASN A 215 -7.69 -5.03 24.93
C ASN A 215 -7.85 -3.51 25.10
N SER A 216 -6.91 -2.83 25.76
CA SER A 216 -6.95 -1.37 25.86
C SER A 216 -6.98 -0.66 24.50
N ILE A 217 -6.33 -1.25 23.49
CA ILE A 217 -6.27 -0.70 22.14
C ILE A 217 -7.52 -1.13 21.36
N VAL A 218 -7.80 -2.44 21.31
CA VAL A 218 -8.83 -3.02 20.44
C VAL A 218 -10.25 -2.75 20.95
N LEU A 219 -10.45 -2.74 22.27
CA LEU A 219 -11.76 -2.58 22.89
C LEU A 219 -11.92 -1.20 23.52
N ASP A 220 -10.93 -0.69 24.25
CA ASP A 220 -11.08 0.54 25.02
C ASP A 220 -10.67 1.82 24.26
N GLY A 221 -10.13 1.68 23.05
CA GLY A 221 -9.86 2.80 22.16
C GLY A 221 -8.65 3.65 22.56
N ALA A 222 -7.65 3.09 23.26
CA ALA A 222 -6.42 3.78 23.68
C ALA A 222 -5.58 4.38 22.53
N ARG A 223 -5.97 4.14 21.27
CA ARG A 223 -5.34 4.65 20.04
C ARG A 223 -6.34 5.29 19.07
N ALA A 224 -7.54 5.63 19.54
CA ALA A 224 -8.58 6.25 18.72
C ALA A 224 -8.13 7.61 18.14
N ASP A 225 -7.31 8.36 18.89
CA ASP A 225 -6.67 9.60 18.47
C ASP A 225 -5.72 9.43 17.27
N LYS A 226 -5.26 8.20 17.02
CA LYS A 226 -4.37 7.84 15.89
C LYS A 226 -5.08 7.05 14.80
N GLY A 227 -6.42 7.05 14.80
CA GLY A 227 -7.24 6.37 13.80
C GLY A 227 -7.46 4.88 14.04
N MET A 228 -6.98 4.30 15.15
CA MET A 228 -7.30 2.92 15.54
C MET A 228 -8.62 2.90 16.32
N VAL A 229 -9.70 2.52 15.62
CA VAL A 229 -11.05 2.50 16.19
C VAL A 229 -11.20 1.45 17.28
N SER A 230 -12.12 1.70 18.22
CA SER A 230 -12.60 0.67 19.15
C SER A 230 -13.54 -0.28 18.42
N PHE A 231 -13.36 -1.58 18.67
CA PHE A 231 -14.18 -2.66 18.14
C PHE A 231 -15.14 -3.24 19.18
N LYS A 232 -15.24 -2.64 20.38
CA LYS A 232 -16.07 -3.14 21.50
C LYS A 232 -17.55 -3.35 21.13
N LYS A 233 -18.07 -2.60 20.16
CA LYS A 233 -19.47 -2.71 19.72
C LYS A 233 -19.72 -3.79 18.66
N VAL A 234 -18.67 -4.33 18.04
CA VAL A 234 -18.79 -5.22 16.87
C VAL A 234 -18.11 -6.57 17.06
N LEU A 235 -17.17 -6.68 18.00
CA LEU A 235 -16.60 -7.96 18.40
C LEU A 235 -17.50 -8.61 19.45
N ALA A 236 -17.82 -9.88 19.23
CA ALA A 236 -18.42 -10.72 20.25
C ALA A 236 -17.42 -10.98 21.40
N GLU A 237 -17.95 -11.43 22.53
CA GLU A 237 -17.15 -11.82 23.69
C GLU A 237 -16.09 -12.85 23.30
N GLY A 238 -14.86 -12.70 23.82
CA GLY A 238 -13.72 -13.57 23.51
C GLY A 238 -13.07 -13.33 22.14
N GLN A 239 -13.72 -12.67 21.17
CA GLN A 239 -13.13 -12.49 19.83
C GLN A 239 -11.87 -11.62 19.83
N ALA A 240 -11.81 -10.58 20.68
CA ALA A 240 -10.59 -9.77 20.78
C ALA A 240 -9.38 -10.58 21.26
N GLU A 241 -9.60 -11.54 22.18
CA GLU A 241 -8.58 -12.46 22.66
C GLU A 241 -8.24 -13.52 21.61
N ALA A 242 -9.23 -14.06 20.89
CA ALA A 242 -9.00 -14.98 19.78
C ALA A 242 -8.10 -14.33 18.71
N ILE A 243 -8.39 -13.07 18.32
CA ILE A 243 -7.54 -12.29 17.40
C ILE A 243 -6.14 -12.11 17.97
N TYR A 244 -6.01 -11.82 19.27
CA TYR A 244 -4.71 -11.73 19.93
C TYR A 244 -3.90 -13.03 19.77
N HIS A 245 -4.49 -14.19 20.07
CA HIS A 245 -3.83 -15.49 19.93
C HIS A 245 -3.47 -15.81 18.48
N TYR A 246 -4.32 -15.45 17.53
CA TYR A 246 -3.99 -15.55 16.11
C TYR A 246 -2.75 -14.73 15.75
N ILE A 247 -2.66 -13.46 16.16
CA ILE A 247 -1.49 -12.62 15.85
C ILE A 247 -0.23 -13.09 16.58
N VAL A 248 -0.34 -13.56 17.82
CA VAL A 248 0.79 -14.21 18.53
C VAL A 248 1.27 -15.44 17.75
N SER A 249 0.37 -16.26 17.22
CA SER A 249 0.72 -17.40 16.35
C SER A 249 1.45 -16.96 15.08
N GLN A 250 0.96 -15.93 14.38
CA GLN A 250 1.61 -15.41 13.17
C GLN A 250 3.00 -14.82 13.47
N ALA A 251 3.15 -14.10 14.58
CA ALA A 251 4.42 -13.55 15.01
C ALA A 251 5.44 -14.64 15.37
N ASN A 252 5.02 -15.72 16.06
CA ASN A 252 5.86 -16.86 16.36
C ASN A 252 6.31 -17.61 15.09
N LYS A 253 5.41 -17.83 14.12
CA LYS A 253 5.75 -18.39 12.80
C LYS A 253 6.78 -17.54 12.08
N ALA A 254 6.60 -16.22 12.07
CA ALA A 254 7.53 -15.28 11.45
C ALA A 254 8.90 -15.26 12.16
N LYS A 255 8.94 -15.37 13.50
CA LYS A 255 10.18 -15.47 14.28
C LYS A 255 10.95 -16.73 13.92
N ALA A 256 10.26 -17.88 13.84
CA ALA A 256 10.87 -19.14 13.44
C ALA A 256 11.46 -19.07 12.02
N ALA A 257 10.75 -18.44 11.08
CA ALA A 257 11.25 -18.22 9.72
C ALA A 257 12.48 -17.29 9.69
N GLN A 258 12.46 -16.17 10.43
CA GLN A 258 13.60 -15.25 10.54
C GLN A 258 14.84 -15.95 11.10
N GLN A 259 14.67 -16.78 12.14
CA GLN A 259 15.76 -17.56 12.74
C GLN A 259 16.29 -18.65 11.81
N ALA A 260 15.44 -19.28 11.00
CA ALA A 260 15.85 -20.28 10.02
C ALA A 260 16.65 -19.66 8.87
N SER A 261 16.26 -18.46 8.40
CA SER A 261 17.00 -17.73 7.37
C SER A 261 18.35 -17.19 7.84
N ALA A 262 18.47 -16.81 9.11
CA ALA A 262 19.73 -16.33 9.69
C ALA A 262 20.79 -17.43 9.92
N LYS A 263 20.40 -18.70 9.84
CA LYS A 263 21.28 -19.88 9.97
C LYS A 263 21.79 -20.42 8.64
N LYS A 264 21.33 -19.88 7.51
CA LYS A 264 21.80 -20.18 6.15
C LYS A 264 22.79 -19.13 5.70
#